data_AF-K9PVX4-F1
#
_entry.id   AF-K9PVX4-F1
#
_cell.length_a   1.000
_cell.length_b   1.000
_cell.length_c   1.000
_cell.angle_alpha   90.00
_cell.angle_beta   90.00
_cell.angle_gamma   90.00
#
_symmetry.space_group_name_H-M   'P 1'
#
loop_
_entity.id
_entity.type
_entity.pdbx_description
1 polymer ?
#
loop_
_entity_poly.entity_id
_entity_poly.type
_entity_poly.pdbx_seq_one_letter_code
_entity_poly.pdbx_strand_id
1 'polypeptide(L)'
;MTLNSNQPNSQYINYLPPVLQEDQLLSQFLLSFEQVLTGFETAPQAASIITSDTVSPPGLESILDNIHLYFSPQETPSEFLPWLAGWVGLSLRDEWDVRVKREFIRQVISLYQLRGTKIGLEKVLALYLKNSGFGDKVKVFEHFEHLPHYFQVQLTLPDRDPEKYWRQARIAKAIIDQEKPAHTYYTLKILVPTMQITKDVQQYFSFTLIDPPQKRVFNLTVTITPDAKNPEKDLNWIAQQLKIHFDNGIESIRFPTRKTIIQDESFALEFQTTHQQFLKSLDGFKLTISNQTDSKFMGTIAVDVSYQLNRQNVTNRIYTEQLNLNPVLRMVDSKDGRGSSVIYGDRDPAGLMITDAIEAEPIPFYLFDDPEKQVFTIDTRIIVESAIETVNQDDESIEQPVEITRDLMFKLGATIREQNSNSYLLSSRPNIENNILSFQKVVTHEQFLKTVEGYQLRLKNLSLKQLSGEVQIDVSFQLNNETVTHRILTQSFNLAALGEYDRMQICQRNEAGEIIAGNTILGTTSQAI
;
A
#
# COMPACT_ATOMS: atom_id res chain seq x y z
N MET A 1 -19.14 -17.97 96.87
CA MET A 1 -18.82 -17.35 95.57
C MET A 1 -20.07 -17.41 94.72
N THR A 2 -20.80 -16.31 94.65
CA THR A 2 -22.02 -16.16 93.84
C THR A 2 -21.61 -15.90 92.39
N LEU A 3 -21.67 -16.94 91.55
CA LEU A 3 -21.51 -16.81 90.10
C LEU A 3 -22.75 -16.12 89.52
N ASN A 4 -22.52 -15.08 88.72
CA ASN A 4 -23.52 -14.22 88.08
C ASN A 4 -24.67 -15.00 87.44
N SER A 5 -25.90 -14.67 87.83
CA SER A 5 -27.16 -15.29 87.40
C SER A 5 -27.73 -14.71 86.10
N ASN A 6 -26.88 -14.35 85.13
CA ASN A 6 -27.32 -13.82 83.82
C ASN A 6 -26.48 -14.44 82.70
N GLN A 7 -26.44 -15.76 82.63
CA GLN A 7 -25.93 -16.44 81.43
C GLN A 7 -27.07 -16.55 80.41
N PRO A 8 -26.81 -16.24 79.12
CA PRO A 8 -27.80 -16.44 78.07
C PRO A 8 -28.16 -17.93 78.00
N ASN A 9 -29.45 -18.24 77.91
CA ASN A 9 -29.94 -19.60 77.68
C ASN A 9 -30.34 -19.74 76.21
N SER A 10 -29.98 -20.85 75.58
CA SER A 10 -30.34 -21.15 74.20
C SER A 10 -31.83 -21.43 74.06
N GLN A 11 -32.48 -20.90 73.03
CA GLN A 11 -33.87 -21.25 72.70
C GLN A 11 -34.01 -22.68 72.21
N TYR A 12 -32.91 -23.29 71.72
CA TYR A 12 -32.92 -24.65 71.18
C TYR A 12 -33.17 -25.71 72.25
N ILE A 13 -32.90 -25.40 73.52
CA ILE A 13 -33.17 -26.31 74.64
C ILE A 13 -34.66 -26.70 74.70
N ASN A 14 -35.57 -25.80 74.27
CA ASN A 14 -37.01 -26.02 74.30
C ASN A 14 -37.47 -27.13 73.32
N TYR A 15 -36.64 -27.47 72.33
CA TYR A 15 -36.92 -28.55 71.37
C TYR A 15 -36.44 -29.93 71.85
N LEU A 16 -35.74 -30.00 72.99
CA LEU A 16 -35.26 -31.27 73.56
C LEU A 16 -36.27 -31.90 74.53
N PRO A 17 -36.20 -33.22 74.80
CA PRO A 17 -37.03 -33.88 75.81
C PRO A 17 -36.92 -33.21 77.20
N PRO A 18 -37.99 -33.20 78.02
CA PRO A 18 -38.03 -32.46 79.29
C PRO A 18 -36.87 -32.74 80.26
N VAL A 19 -36.38 -33.99 80.30
CA VAL A 19 -35.26 -34.42 81.16
C VAL A 19 -33.94 -33.68 80.84
N LEU A 20 -33.78 -33.20 79.60
CA LEU A 20 -32.58 -32.51 79.13
C LEU A 20 -32.72 -30.99 79.15
N GLN A 21 -33.92 -30.45 79.43
CA GLN A 21 -34.17 -29.01 79.41
C GLN A 21 -33.58 -28.28 80.63
N GLU A 22 -33.37 -29.00 81.73
CA GLU A 22 -32.84 -28.45 82.98
C GLU A 22 -31.29 -28.39 83.02
N ASP A 23 -30.60 -28.94 82.01
CA ASP A 23 -29.14 -28.99 81.96
C ASP A 23 -28.53 -27.66 81.46
N GLN A 24 -27.88 -26.93 82.37
CA GLN A 24 -27.24 -25.65 82.07
C GLN A 24 -26.02 -25.76 81.15
N LEU A 25 -25.25 -26.85 81.24
CA LEU A 25 -24.09 -27.07 80.37
C LEU A 25 -24.58 -27.28 78.93
N LEU A 26 -25.63 -28.08 78.77
CA LEU A 26 -26.23 -28.32 77.46
C LEU A 26 -26.81 -27.03 76.85
N SER A 27 -27.45 -26.18 77.66
CA SER A 27 -27.94 -24.88 77.19
C SER A 27 -26.83 -23.98 76.66
N GLN A 28 -25.69 -23.91 77.35
CA GLN A 28 -24.52 -23.15 76.88
C GLN A 28 -23.90 -23.76 75.62
N PHE A 29 -23.83 -25.09 75.53
CA PHE A 29 -23.32 -25.78 74.35
C PHE A 29 -24.17 -25.47 73.11
N LEU A 30 -25.50 -25.44 73.26
CA LEU A 30 -26.43 -25.15 72.16
C LEU A 30 -26.37 -23.70 71.66
N LEU A 31 -25.90 -22.74 72.46
CA LEU A 31 -25.76 -21.35 72.03
C LEU A 31 -24.86 -21.21 70.80
N SER A 32 -23.78 -21.99 70.71
CA SER A 32 -22.89 -21.95 69.54
C SER A 32 -23.59 -22.43 68.26
N PHE A 33 -24.51 -23.40 68.38
CA PHE A 33 -25.30 -23.89 67.26
C PHE A 33 -26.40 -22.90 66.88
N GLU A 34 -27.09 -22.33 67.88
CA GLU A 34 -28.10 -21.29 67.68
C GLU A 34 -27.50 -20.06 67.00
N GLN A 35 -26.29 -19.64 67.38
CA GLN A 35 -25.57 -18.55 66.71
C GLN A 35 -25.34 -18.83 65.22
N VAL A 36 -24.95 -20.06 64.87
CA VAL A 36 -24.59 -20.44 63.50
C VAL A 36 -25.84 -20.68 62.64
N LEU A 37 -26.87 -21.32 63.20
CA LEU A 37 -28.05 -21.75 62.45
C LEU A 37 -29.11 -20.65 62.35
N THR A 38 -29.61 -20.13 63.46
CA THR A 38 -30.66 -19.08 63.47
C THR A 38 -30.10 -17.68 63.69
N GLY A 39 -28.91 -17.55 64.29
CA GLY A 39 -28.41 -16.27 64.78
C GLY A 39 -29.09 -15.85 66.09
N PHE A 40 -28.54 -14.83 66.75
CA PHE A 40 -29.08 -14.29 68.01
C PHE A 40 -30.06 -13.12 67.82
N GLU A 41 -30.37 -12.75 66.57
CA GLU A 41 -31.16 -11.56 66.26
C GLU A 41 -32.66 -11.86 66.25
N THR A 42 -33.42 -11.08 67.03
CA THR A 42 -34.85 -11.29 67.31
C THR A 42 -35.77 -10.28 66.63
N ALA A 43 -35.21 -9.37 65.82
CA ALA A 43 -35.99 -8.36 65.08
C ALA A 43 -35.97 -8.67 63.57
N PRO A 44 -37.11 -8.52 62.85
CA PRO A 44 -37.13 -8.70 61.40
C PRO A 44 -36.23 -7.64 60.75
N GLN A 45 -35.04 -8.07 60.33
CA GLN A 45 -34.19 -7.25 59.48
C GLN A 45 -34.78 -7.22 58.07
N ALA A 46 -34.65 -6.07 57.40
CA ALA A 46 -34.97 -6.02 55.98
C ALA A 46 -34.08 -7.03 55.24
N ALA A 47 -34.69 -7.81 54.35
CA ALA A 47 -33.99 -8.77 53.51
C ALA A 47 -32.80 -8.08 52.82
N SER A 48 -31.58 -8.59 53.04
CA SER A 48 -30.36 -7.96 52.58
C SER A 48 -29.37 -8.98 52.00
N ILE A 49 -28.55 -8.51 51.07
CA ILE A 49 -27.54 -9.32 50.41
C ILE A 49 -26.28 -9.36 51.27
N ILE A 50 -25.84 -10.57 51.59
CA ILE A 50 -24.63 -10.83 52.37
C ILE A 50 -23.43 -10.83 51.41
N THR A 51 -22.48 -9.94 51.67
CA THR A 51 -21.21 -9.84 50.93
C THR A 51 -20.05 -10.37 51.76
N SER A 52 -18.90 -10.59 51.12
CA SER A 52 -17.65 -11.01 51.77
C SER A 52 -17.20 -10.11 52.91
N ASP A 53 -17.61 -8.84 52.90
CA ASP A 53 -17.18 -7.82 53.85
C ASP A 53 -18.11 -7.70 55.07
N THR A 54 -19.13 -8.57 55.17
CA THR A 54 -20.11 -8.52 56.27
C THR A 54 -19.47 -8.89 57.61
N VAL A 55 -19.45 -7.91 58.52
CA VAL A 55 -18.95 -8.10 59.89
C VAL A 55 -20.09 -8.70 60.73
N SER A 56 -19.96 -9.99 61.08
CA SER A 56 -20.98 -10.81 61.76
C SER A 56 -22.18 -11.16 60.87
N PRO A 57 -22.08 -12.20 60.02
CA PRO A 57 -23.21 -12.64 59.19
C PRO A 57 -24.37 -13.16 60.06
N PRO A 58 -25.62 -13.04 59.58
CA PRO A 58 -26.77 -13.63 60.24
C PRO A 58 -26.68 -15.17 60.22
N GLY A 59 -27.52 -15.84 61.01
CA GLY A 59 -27.58 -17.31 61.02
C GLY A 59 -27.95 -17.89 59.65
N LEU A 60 -27.48 -19.11 59.37
CA LEU A 60 -27.67 -19.83 58.10
C LEU A 60 -29.12 -19.85 57.59
N GLU A 61 -30.13 -19.96 58.46
CA GLU A 61 -31.53 -19.91 58.07
C GLU A 61 -31.90 -18.58 57.41
N SER A 62 -31.48 -17.46 57.99
CA SER A 62 -31.70 -16.13 57.42
C SER A 62 -30.93 -15.93 56.11
N ILE A 63 -29.74 -16.53 55.98
CA ILE A 63 -28.99 -16.54 54.71
C ILE A 63 -29.82 -17.24 53.62
N LEU A 64 -30.40 -18.39 53.93
CA LEU A 64 -31.23 -19.17 52.99
C LEU A 64 -32.53 -18.44 52.66
N ASP A 65 -33.19 -17.82 53.63
CA ASP A 65 -34.41 -17.02 53.41
C ASP A 65 -34.15 -15.87 52.42
N ASN A 66 -32.95 -15.28 52.47
CA ASN A 66 -32.53 -14.18 51.59
C ASN A 66 -31.95 -14.64 50.24
N ILE A 67 -31.89 -15.94 49.94
CA ILE A 67 -31.27 -16.45 48.70
C ILE A 67 -31.91 -15.87 47.43
N HIS A 68 -33.22 -15.57 47.48
CA HIS A 68 -33.98 -15.04 46.36
C HIS A 68 -33.45 -13.69 45.85
N LEU A 69 -32.81 -12.90 46.71
CA LEU A 69 -32.21 -11.60 46.36
C LEU A 69 -31.04 -11.75 45.38
N TYR A 70 -30.32 -12.87 45.44
CA TYR A 70 -29.17 -13.13 44.58
C TYR A 70 -29.56 -13.45 43.14
N PHE A 71 -30.83 -13.77 42.87
CA PHE A 71 -31.32 -14.06 41.51
C PHE A 71 -31.66 -12.80 40.71
N SER A 72 -31.72 -11.62 41.34
CA SER A 72 -31.88 -10.35 40.64
C SER A 72 -30.52 -9.85 40.14
N PRO A 73 -30.27 -9.81 38.81
CA PRO A 73 -28.97 -9.37 38.29
C PRO A 73 -28.64 -7.94 38.70
N GLN A 74 -29.64 -7.09 38.96
CA GLN A 74 -29.43 -5.68 39.29
C GLN A 74 -28.93 -5.47 40.73
N GLU A 75 -29.31 -6.36 41.63
CA GLU A 75 -29.07 -6.23 43.07
C GLU A 75 -27.94 -7.14 43.54
N THR A 76 -27.76 -8.29 42.89
CA THR A 76 -26.75 -9.30 43.25
C THR A 76 -25.31 -8.73 43.23
N PRO A 77 -24.41 -9.23 44.11
CA PRO A 77 -23.00 -8.84 44.09
C PRO A 77 -22.34 -9.08 42.73
N SER A 78 -21.39 -8.21 42.34
CA SER A 78 -20.72 -8.30 41.03
C SER A 78 -20.02 -9.64 40.81
N GLU A 79 -19.47 -10.22 41.88
CA GLU A 79 -18.79 -11.52 41.89
C GLU A 79 -19.73 -12.71 41.59
N PHE A 80 -21.03 -12.55 41.85
CA PHE A 80 -22.04 -13.58 41.62
C PHE A 80 -22.58 -13.57 40.18
N LEU A 81 -22.34 -12.48 39.43
CA LEU A 81 -22.83 -12.34 38.04
C LEU A 81 -22.34 -13.44 37.08
N PRO A 82 -21.07 -13.89 37.11
CA PRO A 82 -20.61 -14.99 36.25
C PRO A 82 -21.37 -16.29 36.52
N TRP A 83 -21.71 -16.57 37.78
CA TRP A 83 -22.50 -17.75 38.13
C TRP A 83 -23.92 -17.66 37.54
N LEU A 84 -24.61 -16.53 37.72
CA LEU A 84 -25.93 -16.31 37.10
C LEU A 84 -25.90 -16.39 35.58
N ALA A 85 -24.84 -15.84 34.95
CA ALA A 85 -24.67 -15.93 33.51
C ALA A 85 -24.53 -17.38 33.04
N GLY A 86 -23.85 -18.23 33.81
CA GLY A 86 -23.76 -19.67 33.57
C GLY A 86 -25.12 -20.38 33.53
N TRP A 87 -26.06 -19.98 34.39
CA TRP A 87 -27.43 -20.56 34.40
C TRP A 87 -28.20 -20.28 33.11
N VAL A 88 -27.95 -19.13 32.48
CA VAL A 88 -28.59 -18.74 31.22
C VAL A 88 -27.71 -19.07 30.00
N GLY A 89 -26.62 -19.82 30.15
CA GLY A 89 -25.73 -20.19 29.03
C GLY A 89 -24.98 -19.00 28.42
N LEU A 90 -24.78 -17.93 29.19
CA LEU A 90 -24.10 -16.71 28.76
C LEU A 90 -22.65 -16.69 29.27
N SER A 91 -21.70 -16.37 28.39
CA SER A 91 -20.32 -16.07 28.77
C SER A 91 -20.13 -14.56 28.87
N LEU A 92 -19.89 -14.06 30.09
CA LEU A 92 -19.53 -12.66 30.31
C LEU A 92 -18.06 -12.43 29.98
N ARG A 93 -17.73 -11.23 29.47
CA ARG A 93 -16.34 -10.83 29.26
C ARG A 93 -15.84 -10.06 30.47
N ASP A 94 -14.60 -10.32 30.88
CA ASP A 94 -14.02 -9.68 32.07
C ASP A 94 -13.91 -8.16 31.92
N GLU A 95 -13.59 -7.71 30.71
CA GLU A 95 -13.44 -6.30 30.33
C GLU A 95 -14.74 -5.49 30.39
N TRP A 96 -15.90 -6.13 30.58
CA TRP A 96 -17.17 -5.43 30.67
C TRP A 96 -17.37 -4.83 32.05
N ASP A 97 -17.86 -3.58 32.06
CA ASP A 97 -18.33 -2.93 33.27
C ASP A 97 -19.48 -3.74 33.91
N VAL A 98 -19.57 -3.70 35.23
CA VAL A 98 -20.57 -4.47 36.01
C VAL A 98 -21.98 -4.13 35.54
N ARG A 99 -22.25 -2.85 35.26
CA ARG A 99 -23.54 -2.40 34.73
C ARG A 99 -23.92 -3.09 33.43
N VAL A 100 -22.95 -3.29 32.54
CA VAL A 100 -23.13 -3.98 31.25
C VAL A 100 -23.46 -5.45 31.47
N LYS A 101 -22.70 -6.13 32.36
CA LYS A 101 -22.92 -7.53 32.69
C LYS A 101 -24.35 -7.77 33.18
N ARG A 102 -24.84 -6.92 34.10
CA ARG A 102 -26.20 -6.98 34.64
C ARG A 102 -27.27 -6.80 33.59
N GLU A 103 -27.09 -5.80 32.72
CA GLU A 103 -28.05 -5.51 31.65
C GLU A 103 -28.13 -6.65 30.63
N PHE A 104 -27.00 -7.28 30.31
CA PHE A 104 -26.96 -8.39 29.37
C PHE A 104 -27.71 -9.61 29.92
N ILE A 105 -27.46 -9.99 31.18
CA ILE A 105 -28.18 -11.10 31.84
C ILE A 105 -29.70 -10.83 31.85
N ARG A 106 -30.11 -9.59 32.12
CA ARG A 106 -31.54 -9.21 32.15
C ARG A 106 -32.23 -9.41 30.79
N GLN A 107 -31.56 -9.10 29.69
CA GLN A 107 -32.17 -9.13 28.35
C GLN A 107 -32.04 -10.48 27.63
N VAL A 108 -31.04 -11.30 28.00
CA VAL A 108 -30.64 -12.46 27.19
C VAL A 108 -31.76 -13.47 26.95
N ILE A 109 -32.62 -13.71 27.95
CA ILE A 109 -33.72 -14.68 27.83
C ILE A 109 -34.70 -14.27 26.73
N SER A 110 -35.10 -12.99 26.71
CA SER A 110 -35.98 -12.44 25.67
C SER A 110 -35.30 -12.45 24.29
N LEU A 111 -33.98 -12.31 24.23
CA LEU A 111 -33.22 -12.36 22.98
C LEU A 111 -33.13 -13.79 22.43
N TYR A 112 -32.97 -14.80 23.28
CA TYR A 112 -32.96 -16.20 22.84
C TYR A 112 -34.28 -16.65 22.21
N GLN A 113 -35.42 -16.10 22.65
CA GLN A 113 -36.71 -16.35 22.01
C GLN A 113 -36.78 -15.81 20.57
N LEU A 114 -35.91 -14.86 20.22
CA LEU A 114 -35.81 -14.25 18.89
C LEU A 114 -34.64 -14.80 18.07
N ARG A 115 -33.96 -15.85 18.55
CA ARG A 115 -32.79 -16.43 17.88
C ARG A 115 -33.14 -16.90 16.48
N GLY A 116 -32.21 -16.70 15.54
CA GLY A 116 -32.40 -17.02 14.13
C GLY A 116 -33.29 -16.04 13.35
N THR A 117 -33.83 -14.99 14.00
CA THR A 117 -34.60 -13.94 13.32
C THR A 117 -33.75 -12.70 13.06
N LYS A 118 -34.10 -11.92 12.03
CA LYS A 118 -33.51 -10.61 11.74
C LYS A 118 -33.51 -9.68 12.96
N ILE A 119 -34.66 -9.57 13.63
CA ILE A 119 -34.86 -8.69 14.79
C ILE A 119 -33.99 -9.13 15.97
N GLY A 120 -33.92 -10.45 16.23
CA GLY A 120 -33.08 -11.00 17.28
C GLY A 120 -31.60 -10.68 17.05
N LEU A 121 -31.12 -10.92 15.82
CA LEU A 121 -29.72 -10.65 15.46
C LEU A 121 -29.36 -9.16 15.58
N GLU A 122 -30.23 -8.26 15.10
CA GLU A 122 -30.02 -6.81 15.23
C GLU A 122 -29.95 -6.39 16.71
N LYS A 123 -30.85 -6.90 17.56
CA LYS A 123 -30.85 -6.57 19.00
C LYS A 123 -29.63 -7.10 19.75
N VAL A 124 -29.24 -8.35 19.51
CA VAL A 124 -28.07 -8.96 20.17
C VAL A 124 -26.79 -8.20 19.80
N LEU A 125 -26.59 -7.91 18.50
CA LEU A 125 -25.43 -7.16 18.04
C LEU A 125 -25.44 -5.72 18.57
N ALA A 126 -26.59 -5.03 18.55
CA ALA A 126 -26.70 -3.66 19.08
C ALA A 126 -26.39 -3.60 20.57
N LEU A 127 -26.90 -4.56 21.37
CA LEU A 127 -26.63 -4.65 22.80
C LEU A 127 -25.13 -4.85 23.08
N TYR A 128 -24.49 -5.73 22.32
CA TYR A 128 -23.07 -6.02 22.46
C TYR A 128 -22.20 -4.80 22.09
N LEU A 129 -22.48 -4.17 20.94
CA LEU A 129 -21.66 -3.09 20.38
C LEU A 129 -21.79 -1.79 21.19
N LYS A 130 -23.01 -1.47 21.64
CA LYS A 130 -23.28 -0.28 22.46
C LYS A 130 -22.44 -0.30 23.74
N ASN A 131 -22.42 -1.44 24.39
CA ASN A 131 -21.75 -1.61 25.69
C ASN A 131 -20.23 -1.73 25.57
N SER A 132 -19.74 -2.08 24.39
CA SER A 132 -18.31 -2.09 24.10
C SER A 132 -17.77 -0.69 23.73
N GLY A 133 -18.63 0.33 23.64
CA GLY A 133 -18.24 1.70 23.28
C GLY A 133 -18.12 1.94 21.77
N PHE A 134 -18.69 1.07 20.93
CA PHE A 134 -18.46 1.04 19.48
C PHE A 134 -19.73 1.28 18.64
N GLY A 135 -20.78 1.88 19.23
CA GLY A 135 -22.04 2.25 18.55
C GLY A 135 -23.13 1.19 18.61
N ASP A 136 -24.35 1.54 18.17
CA ASP A 136 -25.55 0.69 18.25
C ASP A 136 -26.25 0.49 16.89
N LYS A 137 -25.67 1.02 15.81
CA LYS A 137 -26.26 1.00 14.47
C LYS A 137 -25.93 -0.31 13.76
N VAL A 138 -26.87 -1.25 13.87
CA VAL A 138 -26.85 -2.55 13.17
C VAL A 138 -28.02 -2.58 12.19
N LYS A 139 -27.78 -3.05 10.97
CA LYS A 139 -28.83 -3.32 9.98
C LYS A 139 -28.61 -4.67 9.33
N VAL A 140 -29.67 -5.45 9.21
CA VAL A 140 -29.63 -6.75 8.53
C VAL A 140 -30.51 -6.70 7.28
N PHE A 141 -29.93 -7.09 6.15
CA PHE A 141 -30.59 -7.17 4.85
C PHE A 141 -30.77 -8.64 4.47
N GLU A 142 -31.97 -9.01 4.04
CA GLU A 142 -32.34 -10.40 3.73
C GLU A 142 -32.93 -10.57 2.31
N HIS A 143 -33.20 -9.47 1.60
CA HIS A 143 -33.84 -9.48 0.30
C HIS A 143 -32.78 -9.39 -0.80
N PHE A 144 -32.39 -10.55 -1.35
CA PHE A 144 -31.46 -10.67 -2.47
C PHE A 144 -32.03 -11.65 -3.50
N GLU A 145 -32.33 -11.18 -4.72
CA GLU A 145 -33.07 -11.94 -5.75
C GLU A 145 -32.34 -13.19 -6.25
N HIS A 146 -31.02 -13.26 -6.10
CA HIS A 146 -30.18 -14.33 -6.67
C HIS A 146 -29.40 -15.15 -5.63
N LEU A 147 -29.64 -14.95 -4.34
CA LEU A 147 -28.89 -15.61 -3.27
C LEU A 147 -29.85 -16.22 -2.24
N PRO A 148 -30.24 -17.51 -2.38
CA PRO A 148 -31.08 -18.18 -1.39
C PRO A 148 -30.32 -18.36 -0.07
N HIS A 149 -31.04 -18.30 1.06
CA HIS A 149 -30.49 -18.46 2.42
C HIS A 149 -29.33 -17.51 2.75
N TYR A 150 -29.29 -16.35 2.10
CA TYR A 150 -28.24 -15.35 2.27
C TYR A 150 -28.79 -14.10 2.96
N PHE A 151 -28.00 -13.54 3.88
CA PHE A 151 -28.28 -12.23 4.45
C PHE A 151 -26.97 -11.44 4.61
N GLN A 152 -27.08 -10.12 4.65
CA GLN A 152 -25.95 -9.22 4.87
C GLN A 152 -26.14 -8.48 6.18
N VAL A 153 -25.16 -8.60 7.07
CA VAL A 153 -25.10 -7.82 8.31
C VAL A 153 -24.25 -6.59 8.07
N GLN A 154 -24.83 -5.43 8.31
CA GLN A 154 -24.14 -4.15 8.20
C GLN A 154 -23.96 -3.53 9.59
N LEU A 155 -22.72 -3.23 9.94
CA LEU A 155 -22.36 -2.55 11.18
C LEU A 155 -21.79 -1.17 10.86
N THR A 156 -22.12 -0.15 11.65
CA THR A 156 -21.46 1.16 11.54
C THR A 156 -20.58 1.42 12.75
N LEU A 157 -19.25 1.43 12.57
CA LEU A 157 -18.29 1.75 13.62
C LEU A 157 -18.08 3.27 13.73
N PRO A 158 -18.00 3.88 14.92
CA PRO A 158 -17.80 5.33 15.06
C PRO A 158 -16.34 5.77 14.82
N ASP A 159 -15.37 4.89 15.00
CA ASP A 159 -13.92 5.17 15.00
C ASP A 159 -13.19 4.39 13.88
N ARG A 160 -12.06 4.91 13.39
CA ARG A 160 -11.28 4.42 12.24
C ARG A 160 -10.01 3.66 12.61
N ASP A 161 -9.81 3.41 13.90
CA ASP A 161 -8.70 2.63 14.42
C ASP A 161 -8.68 1.19 13.85
N PRO A 162 -7.61 0.80 13.11
CA PRO A 162 -7.49 -0.52 12.49
C PRO A 162 -7.55 -1.68 13.50
N GLU A 163 -7.02 -1.49 14.71
CA GLU A 163 -7.01 -2.55 15.73
C GLU A 163 -8.42 -2.79 16.26
N LYS A 164 -9.17 -1.70 16.52
CA LYS A 164 -10.60 -1.77 16.89
C LYS A 164 -11.43 -2.42 15.78
N TYR A 165 -11.16 -2.10 14.51
CA TYR A 165 -11.85 -2.72 13.37
C TYR A 165 -11.76 -4.24 13.41
N TRP A 166 -10.54 -4.78 13.49
CA TRP A 166 -10.32 -6.24 13.47
C TRP A 166 -10.92 -6.93 14.70
N ARG A 167 -10.80 -6.29 15.86
CA ARG A 167 -11.41 -6.78 17.10
C ARG A 167 -12.94 -6.86 16.97
N GLN A 168 -13.58 -5.83 16.43
CA GLN A 168 -15.04 -5.79 16.23
C GLN A 168 -15.50 -6.79 15.17
N ALA A 169 -14.79 -6.89 14.06
CA ALA A 169 -15.10 -7.87 13.02
C ALA A 169 -15.10 -9.29 13.60
N ARG A 170 -14.09 -9.65 14.41
CA ARG A 170 -13.98 -10.97 15.04
C ARG A 170 -15.13 -11.23 16.01
N ILE A 171 -15.44 -10.25 16.84
CA ILE A 171 -16.53 -10.33 17.83
C ILE A 171 -17.89 -10.49 17.15
N ALA A 172 -18.21 -9.60 16.21
CA ALA A 172 -19.47 -9.62 15.48
C ALA A 172 -19.62 -10.95 14.73
N LYS A 173 -18.56 -11.43 14.09
CA LYS A 173 -18.54 -12.72 13.41
C LYS A 173 -18.88 -13.87 14.37
N ALA A 174 -18.23 -13.92 15.54
CA ALA A 174 -18.51 -14.95 16.54
C ALA A 174 -19.97 -14.93 17.02
N ILE A 175 -20.55 -13.75 17.22
CA ILE A 175 -21.96 -13.59 17.61
C ILE A 175 -22.89 -14.04 16.48
N ILE A 176 -22.63 -13.62 15.24
CA ILE A 176 -23.46 -14.01 14.10
C ILE A 176 -23.38 -15.53 13.90
N ASP A 177 -22.20 -16.13 14.01
CA ASP A 177 -22.01 -17.57 13.88
C ASP A 177 -22.77 -18.36 14.97
N GLN A 178 -22.87 -17.80 16.18
CA GLN A 178 -23.65 -18.38 17.27
C GLN A 178 -25.17 -18.20 17.06
N GLU A 179 -25.63 -17.05 16.57
CA GLU A 179 -27.06 -16.72 16.50
C GLU A 179 -27.73 -17.08 15.16
N LYS A 180 -26.95 -17.30 14.10
CA LYS A 180 -27.49 -17.61 12.75
C LYS A 180 -28.06 -19.04 12.68
N PRO A 181 -29.09 -19.28 11.85
CA PRO A 181 -29.48 -20.63 11.49
C PRO A 181 -28.34 -21.39 10.79
N ALA A 182 -28.26 -22.70 10.99
CA ALA A 182 -27.18 -23.51 10.44
C ALA A 182 -27.12 -23.48 8.90
N HIS A 183 -28.29 -23.40 8.24
CA HIS A 183 -28.43 -23.47 6.78
C HIS A 183 -28.24 -22.13 6.05
N THR A 184 -27.94 -21.03 6.77
CA THR A 184 -27.78 -19.70 6.17
C THR A 184 -26.32 -19.28 6.05
N TYR A 185 -26.05 -18.46 5.04
CA TYR A 185 -24.76 -17.83 4.79
C TYR A 185 -24.89 -16.31 4.94
N TYR A 186 -23.80 -15.65 5.32
CA TYR A 186 -23.81 -14.21 5.48
C TYR A 186 -22.52 -13.54 5.08
N THR A 187 -22.63 -12.26 4.78
CA THR A 187 -21.50 -11.34 4.67
C THR A 187 -21.61 -10.28 5.75
N LEU A 188 -20.49 -10.01 6.43
CA LEU A 188 -20.37 -8.90 7.37
C LEU A 188 -19.76 -7.69 6.67
N LYS A 189 -20.55 -6.62 6.52
CA LYS A 189 -20.12 -5.33 5.98
C LYS A 189 -19.96 -4.32 7.10
N ILE A 190 -18.73 -3.92 7.37
CA ILE A 190 -18.44 -2.89 8.38
C ILE A 190 -18.28 -1.55 7.67
N LEU A 191 -19.21 -0.64 7.89
CA LEU A 191 -19.12 0.75 7.50
C LEU A 191 -18.38 1.51 8.61
N VAL A 192 -17.34 2.24 8.23
CA VAL A 192 -16.81 3.34 9.02
C VAL A 192 -17.38 4.63 8.43
N PRO A 193 -17.79 5.64 9.23
CA PRO A 193 -18.23 6.92 8.72
C PRO A 193 -17.06 7.53 7.96
N THR A 194 -17.14 7.41 6.65
CA THR A 194 -16.31 8.15 5.73
C THR A 194 -17.02 9.46 5.46
N MET A 195 -16.36 10.58 5.76
CA MET A 195 -16.74 11.84 5.13
C MET A 195 -16.50 11.68 3.64
N GLN A 196 -17.58 11.58 2.87
CA GLN A 196 -17.54 11.62 1.42
C GLN A 196 -17.78 13.07 1.01
N ILE A 197 -16.70 13.75 0.68
CA ILE A 197 -16.76 14.94 -0.15
C ILE A 197 -15.94 14.58 -1.37
N THR A 198 -16.56 14.52 -2.55
CA THR A 198 -16.03 14.98 -3.84
C THR A 198 -16.79 14.34 -5.03
N LYS A 199 -17.27 15.20 -5.95
CA LYS A 199 -17.33 14.96 -7.41
C LYS A 199 -15.90 14.89 -7.98
N ASP A 200 -15.70 14.61 -9.27
CA ASP A 200 -14.37 14.44 -9.89
C ASP A 200 -13.44 15.68 -9.83
N VAL A 201 -12.81 15.93 -8.68
CA VAL A 201 -11.82 17.00 -8.47
C VAL A 201 -10.37 16.49 -8.65
N GLN A 202 -10.21 15.31 -9.25
CA GLN A 202 -8.94 14.61 -9.39
C GLN A 202 -8.80 14.01 -10.78
N GLN A 203 -7.61 14.06 -11.35
CA GLN A 203 -7.26 13.43 -12.62
C GLN A 203 -6.03 12.55 -12.44
N TYR A 204 -5.97 11.44 -13.18
CA TYR A 204 -4.87 10.48 -13.09
C TYR A 204 -4.11 10.42 -14.41
N PHE A 205 -2.78 10.38 -14.33
CA PHE A 205 -1.85 10.23 -15.45
C PHE A 205 -1.02 8.98 -15.22
N SER A 206 -1.21 7.97 -16.07
CA SER A 206 -0.53 6.69 -15.96
C SER A 206 0.67 6.65 -16.91
N PHE A 207 1.81 6.20 -16.40
CA PHE A 207 3.04 6.06 -17.19
C PHE A 207 3.88 4.88 -16.70
N THR A 208 4.80 4.44 -17.54
CA THR A 208 5.79 3.40 -17.24
C THR A 208 7.18 3.98 -17.45
N LEU A 209 8.19 3.45 -16.76
CA LEU A 209 9.59 3.84 -16.97
C LEU A 209 10.16 3.03 -18.15
N ILE A 210 11.23 2.30 -17.92
CA ILE A 210 11.77 1.33 -18.86
C ILE A 210 11.09 -0.03 -18.70
N ASP A 211 11.11 -0.88 -19.72
CA ASP A 211 10.56 -2.23 -19.65
C ASP A 211 11.19 -3.07 -18.54
N PRO A 212 10.42 -3.99 -17.90
CA PRO A 212 10.94 -4.87 -16.86
C PRO A 212 11.99 -5.83 -17.41
N PRO A 213 12.94 -6.30 -16.59
CA PRO A 213 14.06 -7.15 -17.01
C PRO A 213 13.68 -8.34 -17.91
N GLN A 214 12.52 -8.95 -17.67
CA GLN A 214 12.02 -10.11 -18.42
C GLN A 214 11.66 -9.81 -19.88
N LYS A 215 11.30 -8.56 -20.20
CA LYS A 215 10.90 -8.12 -21.54
C LYS A 215 11.89 -7.13 -22.16
N ARG A 216 12.93 -6.76 -21.42
CA ARG A 216 13.84 -5.70 -21.82
C ARG A 216 14.78 -6.18 -22.93
N VAL A 217 14.69 -5.48 -24.04
CA VAL A 217 15.51 -5.67 -25.25
C VAL A 217 16.22 -4.36 -25.54
N PHE A 218 17.51 -4.46 -25.87
CA PHE A 218 18.31 -3.33 -26.34
C PHE A 218 18.71 -3.58 -27.78
N ASN A 219 18.57 -2.56 -28.63
CA ASN A 219 19.08 -2.60 -29.99
C ASN A 219 20.30 -1.68 -30.06
N LEU A 220 21.46 -2.25 -30.40
CA LEU A 220 22.68 -1.51 -30.66
C LEU A 220 22.79 -1.31 -32.17
N THR A 221 22.84 -0.05 -32.59
CA THR A 221 22.99 0.30 -34.00
C THR A 221 24.37 0.92 -34.18
N VAL A 222 25.25 0.19 -34.87
CA VAL A 222 26.57 0.70 -35.24
C VAL A 222 26.46 1.28 -36.64
N THR A 223 26.57 2.60 -36.75
CA THR A 223 26.54 3.32 -38.02
C THR A 223 27.96 3.66 -38.43
N ILE A 224 28.33 3.28 -39.65
CA ILE A 224 29.63 3.61 -40.24
C ILE A 224 29.41 4.46 -41.48
N THR A 225 30.04 5.63 -41.50
CA THR A 225 30.00 6.57 -42.62
C THR A 225 31.40 6.66 -43.23
N PRO A 226 31.64 6.08 -44.41
CA PRO A 226 32.93 6.17 -45.08
C PRO A 226 33.25 7.61 -45.50
N ASP A 227 34.51 8.02 -45.37
CA ASP A 227 35.00 9.29 -45.92
C ASP A 227 34.98 9.27 -47.46
N ALA A 228 34.79 10.42 -48.10
CA ALA A 228 34.74 10.59 -49.55
C ALA A 228 36.05 10.17 -50.26
N LYS A 229 37.15 10.07 -49.50
CA LYS A 229 38.48 9.68 -49.97
C LYS A 229 38.71 8.17 -50.01
N ASN A 230 37.73 7.35 -49.59
CA ASN A 230 37.88 5.91 -49.70
C ASN A 230 37.92 5.47 -51.18
N PRO A 231 38.80 4.52 -51.52
CA PRO A 231 38.93 4.03 -52.89
C PRO A 231 37.69 3.24 -53.33
N GLU A 232 37.05 2.52 -52.39
CA GLU A 232 35.81 1.78 -52.63
C GLU A 232 34.59 2.61 -52.23
N LYS A 233 33.53 2.58 -53.05
CA LYS A 233 32.30 3.35 -52.83
C LYS A 233 31.06 2.47 -52.67
N ASP A 234 31.14 1.17 -52.96
CA ASP A 234 30.04 0.25 -52.72
C ASP A 234 29.86 -0.03 -51.22
N LEU A 235 28.88 0.64 -50.61
CA LEU A 235 28.54 0.49 -49.19
C LEU A 235 28.13 -0.94 -48.83
N ASN A 236 27.49 -1.69 -49.74
CA ASN A 236 27.09 -3.07 -49.46
C ASN A 236 28.31 -3.98 -49.36
N TRP A 237 29.26 -3.79 -50.28
CA TRP A 237 30.51 -4.53 -50.25
C TRP A 237 31.33 -4.18 -49.00
N ILE A 238 31.50 -2.89 -48.68
CA ILE A 238 32.23 -2.44 -47.49
C ILE A 238 31.61 -3.02 -46.20
N ALA A 239 30.28 -3.01 -46.08
CA ALA A 239 29.58 -3.55 -44.91
C ALA A 239 29.81 -5.06 -44.69
N GLN A 240 30.10 -5.82 -45.77
CA GLN A 240 30.44 -7.24 -45.69
C GLN A 240 31.91 -7.46 -45.32
N GLN A 241 32.81 -6.54 -45.70
CA GLN A 241 34.25 -6.65 -45.45
C GLN A 241 34.67 -6.06 -44.09
N LEU A 242 33.90 -5.14 -43.50
CA LEU A 242 34.14 -4.68 -42.14
C LEU A 242 33.52 -5.66 -41.15
N LYS A 243 34.35 -6.35 -40.37
CA LYS A 243 33.88 -7.21 -39.28
C LYS A 243 33.84 -6.44 -37.98
N ILE A 244 32.71 -6.58 -37.30
CA ILE A 244 32.46 -6.02 -35.99
C ILE A 244 32.37 -7.16 -34.98
N HIS A 245 33.10 -7.02 -33.89
CA HIS A 245 33.08 -7.94 -32.76
C HIS A 245 32.71 -7.17 -31.50
N PHE A 246 31.94 -7.82 -30.63
CA PHE A 246 31.69 -7.31 -29.28
C PHE A 246 32.15 -8.35 -28.26
N ASP A 247 32.85 -7.89 -27.24
CA ASP A 247 33.36 -8.69 -26.13
C ASP A 247 32.94 -8.02 -24.81
N ASN A 248 32.76 -8.80 -23.73
CA ASN A 248 32.54 -8.28 -22.37
C ASN A 248 33.80 -8.38 -21.48
N GLY A 249 34.97 -8.63 -22.07
CA GLY A 249 36.24 -8.87 -21.39
C GLY A 249 36.47 -10.32 -20.96
N ILE A 250 35.47 -11.20 -21.08
CA ILE A 250 35.53 -12.61 -20.63
C ILE A 250 35.23 -13.54 -21.83
N GLU A 251 34.21 -13.23 -22.63
CA GLU A 251 33.77 -14.03 -23.77
C GLU A 251 33.25 -13.14 -24.92
N SER A 252 33.44 -13.62 -26.15
CA SER A 252 32.83 -13.03 -27.34
C SER A 252 31.30 -13.06 -27.26
N ILE A 253 30.65 -11.91 -27.44
CA ILE A 253 29.19 -11.81 -27.43
C ILE A 253 28.65 -12.15 -28.81
N ARG A 254 27.84 -13.21 -28.87
CA ARG A 254 27.08 -13.56 -30.08
C ARG A 254 25.70 -12.92 -30.03
N PHE A 255 25.43 -12.05 -31.00
CA PHE A 255 24.10 -11.49 -31.18
C PHE A 255 23.23 -12.45 -32.02
N PRO A 256 22.00 -12.74 -31.59
CA PRO A 256 21.09 -13.64 -32.29
C PRO A 256 20.64 -13.09 -33.65
N THR A 257 20.62 -11.77 -33.82
CA THR A 257 20.17 -11.10 -35.04
C THR A 257 21.18 -10.04 -35.45
N ARG A 258 21.62 -10.08 -36.71
CA ARG A 258 22.40 -9.02 -37.37
C ARG A 258 21.65 -8.59 -38.62
N LYS A 259 21.30 -7.31 -38.71
CA LYS A 259 20.71 -6.73 -39.91
C LYS A 259 21.59 -5.60 -40.41
N THR A 260 21.93 -5.63 -41.69
CA THR A 260 22.62 -4.52 -42.37
C THR A 260 21.58 -3.66 -43.07
N ILE A 261 21.59 -2.37 -42.78
CA ILE A 261 20.73 -1.36 -43.40
C ILE A 261 21.66 -0.41 -44.14
N ILE A 262 21.48 -0.28 -45.45
CA ILE A 262 22.24 0.65 -46.28
C ILE A 262 21.42 1.93 -46.42
N GLN A 263 22.04 3.06 -46.15
CA GLN A 263 21.52 4.40 -46.39
C GLN A 263 22.39 5.07 -47.47
N ASP A 264 21.96 6.22 -48.00
CA ASP A 264 22.58 6.82 -49.18
C ASP A 264 24.10 7.09 -49.04
N GLU A 265 24.57 7.42 -47.82
CA GLU A 265 25.98 7.74 -47.55
C GLU A 265 26.61 6.93 -46.40
N SER A 266 25.84 6.06 -45.74
CA SER A 266 26.31 5.27 -44.60
C SER A 266 25.64 3.90 -44.56
N PHE A 267 26.19 2.99 -43.76
CA PHE A 267 25.50 1.74 -43.47
C PHE A 267 25.43 1.53 -41.96
N ALA A 268 24.32 0.95 -41.52
CA ALA A 268 24.04 0.65 -40.13
C ALA A 268 23.96 -0.86 -39.92
N LEU A 269 24.58 -1.34 -38.85
CA LEU A 269 24.51 -2.71 -38.40
C LEU A 269 23.73 -2.75 -37.09
N GLU A 270 22.55 -3.38 -37.13
CA GLU A 270 21.68 -3.54 -35.96
C GLU A 270 21.97 -4.88 -35.28
N PHE A 271 22.21 -4.81 -33.97
CA PHE A 271 22.44 -5.94 -33.08
C PHE A 271 21.43 -5.90 -31.93
N GLN A 272 20.75 -7.01 -31.68
CA GLN A 272 19.75 -7.10 -30.62
C GLN A 272 20.31 -7.88 -29.43
N THR A 273 20.22 -7.33 -28.22
CA THR A 273 20.67 -7.98 -26.97
C THR A 273 19.59 -7.96 -25.89
N THR A 274 19.70 -8.90 -24.96
CA THR A 274 18.73 -9.10 -23.86
C THR A 274 19.27 -8.59 -22.54
N HIS A 275 18.37 -8.35 -21.57
CA HIS A 275 18.79 -7.98 -20.22
C HIS A 275 19.76 -8.99 -19.57
N GLN A 276 19.58 -10.29 -19.80
CA GLN A 276 20.47 -11.31 -19.23
C GLN A 276 21.89 -11.21 -19.78
N GLN A 277 22.06 -10.85 -21.06
CA GLN A 277 23.37 -10.63 -21.67
C GLN A 277 23.99 -9.33 -21.17
N PHE A 278 23.19 -8.29 -20.95
CA PHE A 278 23.64 -7.07 -20.29
C PHE A 278 24.22 -7.36 -18.89
N LEU A 279 23.53 -8.15 -18.06
CA LEU A 279 24.03 -8.52 -16.71
C LEU A 279 25.36 -9.29 -16.73
N LYS A 280 25.69 -9.96 -17.82
CA LYS A 280 26.99 -10.63 -17.99
C LYS A 280 28.11 -9.68 -18.43
N SER A 281 27.79 -8.42 -18.71
CA SER A 281 28.68 -7.44 -19.34
C SER A 281 28.68 -6.13 -18.54
N LEU A 282 28.55 -6.22 -17.21
CA LEU A 282 28.52 -5.05 -16.32
C LEU A 282 29.84 -4.28 -16.30
N ASP A 283 30.97 -4.96 -16.54
CA ASP A 283 32.30 -4.34 -16.65
C ASP A 283 32.52 -3.57 -17.97
N GLY A 284 31.50 -3.52 -18.83
CA GLY A 284 31.50 -2.80 -20.10
C GLY A 284 31.54 -3.73 -21.31
N PHE A 285 31.03 -3.22 -22.43
CA PHE A 285 31.15 -3.83 -23.74
C PHE A 285 32.37 -3.25 -24.45
N LYS A 286 33.14 -4.11 -25.12
CA LYS A 286 34.26 -3.72 -25.97
C LYS A 286 33.88 -3.98 -27.41
N LEU A 287 33.79 -2.90 -28.19
CA LEU A 287 33.55 -2.95 -29.62
C LEU A 287 34.89 -2.96 -30.36
N THR A 288 35.16 -4.02 -31.11
CA THR A 288 36.34 -4.13 -31.97
C THR A 288 35.91 -4.18 -33.43
N ILE A 289 36.64 -3.47 -34.28
CA ILE A 289 36.33 -3.39 -35.71
C ILE A 289 37.59 -3.70 -36.49
N SER A 290 37.48 -4.64 -37.42
CA SER A 290 38.58 -5.08 -38.26
C SER A 290 38.26 -4.80 -39.72
N ASN A 291 39.21 -4.17 -40.43
CA ASN A 291 39.11 -3.99 -41.87
C ASN A 291 39.64 -5.23 -42.60
N GLN A 292 38.81 -5.92 -43.39
CA GLN A 292 39.25 -7.09 -44.18
C GLN A 292 39.53 -6.76 -45.65
N THR A 293 39.51 -5.47 -46.01
CA THR A 293 39.83 -5.02 -47.36
C THR A 293 41.34 -4.86 -47.56
N ASP A 294 41.77 -4.83 -48.81
CA ASP A 294 43.15 -4.57 -49.25
C ASP A 294 43.47 -3.07 -49.34
N SER A 295 42.55 -2.21 -48.92
CA SER A 295 42.68 -0.76 -48.96
C SER A 295 42.49 -0.13 -47.58
N LYS A 296 43.11 1.03 -47.38
CA LYS A 296 42.95 1.79 -46.14
C LYS A 296 41.50 2.30 -46.04
N PHE A 297 40.85 2.07 -44.90
CA PHE A 297 39.49 2.55 -44.65
C PHE A 297 39.53 3.76 -43.70
N MET A 298 38.93 4.86 -44.14
CA MET A 298 38.76 6.08 -43.34
C MET A 298 37.27 6.41 -43.20
N GLY A 299 36.80 6.80 -42.04
CA GLY A 299 35.39 7.18 -41.90
C GLY A 299 35.04 7.57 -40.48
N THR A 300 33.75 7.64 -40.19
CA THR A 300 33.25 7.80 -38.82
C THR A 300 32.48 6.58 -38.39
N ILE A 301 32.56 6.31 -37.10
CA ILE A 301 31.68 5.37 -36.42
C ILE A 301 30.82 6.13 -35.40
N ALA A 302 29.55 5.76 -35.35
CA ALA A 302 28.66 6.11 -34.26
C ALA A 302 27.99 4.84 -33.71
N VAL A 303 27.82 4.77 -32.40
CA VAL A 303 27.07 3.71 -31.74
C VAL A 303 25.86 4.31 -31.05
N ASP A 304 24.70 3.87 -31.46
CA ASP A 304 23.41 4.28 -30.92
C ASP A 304 22.78 3.10 -30.16
N VAL A 305 22.19 3.37 -28.99
CA VAL A 305 21.43 2.38 -28.20
C VAL A 305 19.97 2.76 -28.23
N SER A 306 19.12 1.82 -28.68
CA SER A 306 17.67 1.96 -28.63
C SER A 306 17.03 1.04 -27.60
N TYR A 307 16.04 1.56 -26.87
CA TYR A 307 15.27 0.84 -25.87
C TYR A 307 13.84 1.40 -25.75
N GLN A 308 12.97 0.63 -25.10
CA GLN A 308 11.60 1.05 -24.81
C GLN A 308 11.53 1.87 -23.52
N LEU A 309 11.07 3.11 -23.63
CA LEU A 309 10.78 4.00 -22.50
C LEU A 309 9.34 4.50 -22.63
N ASN A 310 8.53 4.26 -21.59
CA ASN A 310 7.09 4.50 -21.60
C ASN A 310 6.37 3.97 -22.85
N ARG A 311 6.72 2.75 -23.31
CA ARG A 311 6.21 2.11 -24.53
C ARG A 311 6.53 2.84 -25.85
N GLN A 312 7.51 3.75 -25.82
CA GLN A 312 8.05 4.42 -27.00
C GLN A 312 9.49 3.98 -27.22
N ASN A 313 9.90 3.83 -28.48
CA ASN A 313 11.28 3.53 -28.81
C ASN A 313 12.11 4.82 -28.71
N VAL A 314 13.11 4.82 -27.84
CA VAL A 314 14.03 5.93 -27.62
C VAL A 314 15.43 5.49 -28.03
N THR A 315 16.18 6.38 -28.69
CA THR A 315 17.54 6.11 -29.17
C THR A 315 18.49 7.17 -28.64
N ASN A 316 19.62 6.71 -28.09
CA ASN A 316 20.68 7.57 -27.55
C ASN A 316 22.00 7.24 -28.22
N ARG A 317 22.70 8.26 -28.71
CA ARG A 317 24.08 8.11 -29.19
C ARG A 317 25.02 8.04 -28.00
N ILE A 318 25.70 6.91 -27.85
CA ILE A 318 26.62 6.69 -26.73
C ILE A 318 28.09 6.83 -27.13
N TYR A 319 28.38 6.78 -28.44
CA TYR A 319 29.75 6.85 -28.94
C TYR A 319 29.81 7.48 -30.32
N THR A 320 30.88 8.24 -30.58
CA THR A 320 31.24 8.69 -31.93
C THR A 320 32.76 8.91 -32.04
N GLU A 321 33.38 8.38 -33.11
CA GLU A 321 34.82 8.55 -33.35
C GLU A 321 35.15 8.48 -34.85
N GLN A 322 36.36 8.92 -35.22
CA GLN A 322 36.95 8.72 -36.53
C GLN A 322 37.63 7.35 -36.60
N LEU A 323 37.29 6.57 -37.63
CA LEU A 323 37.94 5.31 -37.96
C LEU A 323 39.10 5.54 -38.93
N ASN A 324 40.22 4.89 -38.64
CA ASN A 324 41.39 4.80 -39.50
C ASN A 324 41.93 3.38 -39.42
N LEU A 325 41.46 2.52 -40.32
CA LEU A 325 41.77 1.09 -40.29
C LEU A 325 42.76 0.73 -41.41
N ASN A 326 43.82 0.02 -41.05
CA ASN A 326 44.83 -0.42 -42.00
C ASN A 326 44.29 -1.54 -42.90
N PRO A 327 44.80 -1.67 -44.13
CA PRO A 327 44.46 -2.77 -45.03
C PRO A 327 45.03 -4.12 -44.57
N VAL A 328 44.41 -5.20 -45.05
CA VAL A 328 44.87 -6.59 -44.91
C VAL A 328 45.43 -7.10 -46.23
N LEU A 329 46.49 -7.90 -46.15
CA LEU A 329 47.08 -8.57 -47.30
C LEU A 329 46.11 -9.62 -47.88
N ARG A 330 45.77 -9.45 -49.16
CA ARG A 330 44.93 -10.38 -49.93
C ARG A 330 45.77 -11.09 -50.98
N MET A 331 45.77 -12.43 -50.98
CA MET A 331 46.37 -13.19 -52.08
C MET A 331 45.30 -13.44 -53.14
N VAL A 332 45.47 -12.86 -54.32
CA VAL A 332 44.50 -12.94 -55.42
C VAL A 332 45.02 -13.91 -56.50
N ASP A 333 44.19 -14.87 -56.92
CA ASP A 333 44.51 -15.71 -58.08
C ASP A 333 44.36 -14.88 -59.37
N SER A 334 45.43 -14.85 -60.17
CA SER A 334 45.56 -13.99 -61.36
C SER A 334 44.56 -14.32 -62.48
N LYS A 335 43.84 -15.44 -62.40
CA LYS A 335 42.89 -15.87 -63.45
C LYS A 335 41.44 -15.49 -63.16
N ASP A 336 41.02 -15.49 -61.89
CA ASP A 336 39.61 -15.37 -61.51
C ASP A 336 39.33 -14.19 -60.56
N GLY A 337 40.36 -13.46 -60.11
CA GLY A 337 40.22 -12.30 -59.22
C GLY A 337 39.69 -12.62 -57.81
N ARG A 338 39.43 -13.91 -57.51
CA ARG A 338 39.03 -14.38 -56.20
C ARG A 338 40.27 -14.65 -55.38
N GLY A 339 40.47 -13.86 -54.34
CA GLY A 339 41.59 -14.00 -53.41
C GLY A 339 41.15 -14.25 -51.97
N SER A 340 41.92 -15.08 -51.26
CA SER A 340 41.77 -15.32 -49.83
C SER A 340 42.52 -14.24 -49.03
N SER A 341 41.82 -13.64 -48.06
CA SER A 341 42.44 -12.73 -47.08
C SER A 341 43.27 -13.56 -46.08
N VAL A 342 44.52 -13.18 -45.85
CA VAL A 342 45.40 -13.86 -44.89
C VAL A 342 45.24 -13.20 -43.53
N ILE A 343 44.66 -13.93 -42.57
CA ILE A 343 44.52 -13.49 -41.16
C ILE A 343 45.38 -14.46 -40.35
N TYR A 344 46.45 -13.99 -39.70
CA TYR A 344 47.35 -14.87 -38.94
C TYR A 344 46.74 -15.25 -37.59
N GLY A 345 46.84 -16.52 -37.21
CA GLY A 345 46.74 -17.01 -35.84
C GLY A 345 48.09 -17.61 -35.45
N ASP A 346 48.75 -17.00 -34.46
CA ASP A 346 50.01 -17.34 -33.78
C ASP A 346 51.20 -17.95 -34.60
N ARG A 347 52.14 -17.06 -34.97
CA ARG A 347 53.56 -17.22 -35.41
C ARG A 347 53.96 -18.19 -36.56
N ASP A 348 54.35 -17.59 -37.70
CA ASP A 348 55.16 -18.22 -38.78
C ASP A 348 56.66 -17.99 -38.57
N PRO A 349 57.55 -18.97 -38.78
CA PRO A 349 59.00 -18.78 -38.72
C PRO A 349 59.60 -17.96 -39.89
N ALA A 350 58.82 -17.59 -40.90
CA ALA A 350 59.33 -17.09 -42.19
C ALA A 350 59.61 -15.58 -42.30
N GLY A 351 59.43 -14.78 -41.23
CA GLY A 351 59.88 -13.37 -41.23
C GLY A 351 59.13 -12.41 -42.16
N LEU A 352 57.91 -12.75 -42.61
CA LEU A 352 57.01 -11.84 -43.31
C LEU A 352 56.27 -10.96 -42.29
N MET A 353 56.50 -9.64 -42.31
CA MET A 353 55.69 -8.68 -41.53
C MET A 353 54.41 -8.34 -42.29
N ILE A 354 53.31 -8.95 -41.83
CA ILE A 354 51.94 -8.61 -42.22
C ILE A 354 51.41 -7.70 -41.13
N THR A 355 50.70 -6.63 -41.50
CA THR A 355 50.26 -5.52 -40.65
C THR A 355 49.78 -5.96 -39.27
N ASP A 356 50.52 -5.59 -38.21
CA ASP A 356 50.23 -5.96 -36.81
C ASP A 356 48.95 -5.31 -36.24
N ALA A 357 48.34 -4.36 -36.93
CA ALA A 357 47.18 -3.57 -36.47
C ALA A 357 46.05 -3.57 -37.51
N ILE A 358 45.37 -4.71 -37.66
CA ILE A 358 44.19 -4.90 -38.52
C ILE A 358 42.90 -4.41 -37.81
N GLU A 359 42.93 -4.41 -36.48
CA GLU A 359 41.83 -4.04 -35.60
C GLU A 359 42.02 -2.62 -35.07
N ALA A 360 40.93 -1.85 -34.97
CA ALA A 360 40.92 -0.66 -34.14
C ALA A 360 41.13 -1.05 -32.67
N GLU A 361 41.65 -0.10 -31.88
CA GLU A 361 41.68 -0.27 -30.42
C GLU A 361 40.27 -0.57 -29.91
N PRO A 362 40.09 -1.57 -29.01
CA PRO A 362 38.78 -1.93 -28.51
C PRO A 362 38.11 -0.75 -27.81
N ILE A 363 36.92 -0.37 -28.28
CA ILE A 363 36.18 0.78 -27.78
C ILE A 363 35.30 0.32 -26.61
N PRO A 364 35.58 0.75 -25.36
CA PRO A 364 34.73 0.40 -24.23
C PRO A 364 33.50 1.31 -24.19
N PHE A 365 32.34 0.73 -23.93
CA PHE A 365 31.12 1.47 -23.61
C PHE A 365 30.27 0.72 -22.58
N TYR A 366 29.47 1.48 -21.84
CA TYR A 366 28.58 0.97 -20.80
C TYR A 366 27.13 1.23 -21.21
N LEU A 367 26.23 0.29 -20.91
CA LEU A 367 24.80 0.52 -21.14
C LEU A 367 24.20 1.26 -19.95
N PHE A 368 23.78 0.53 -18.92
CA PHE A 368 23.25 1.10 -17.69
C PHE A 368 24.20 0.87 -16.53
N ASP A 369 24.01 1.65 -15.46
CA ASP A 369 24.61 1.36 -14.15
C ASP A 369 24.28 -0.06 -13.67
N ASP A 370 25.16 -0.59 -12.84
CA ASP A 370 24.93 -1.82 -12.07
C ASP A 370 23.55 -1.75 -11.35
N PRO A 371 22.72 -2.79 -11.42
CA PRO A 371 21.46 -2.87 -10.69
C PRO A 371 21.52 -2.44 -9.21
N GLU A 372 22.65 -2.65 -8.51
CA GLU A 372 22.79 -2.22 -7.11
C GLU A 372 22.89 -0.70 -6.94
N LYS A 373 23.40 0.00 -7.95
CA LYS A 373 23.62 1.46 -7.96
C LYS A 373 22.65 2.20 -8.89
N GLN A 374 21.90 1.47 -9.70
CA GLN A 374 21.01 2.05 -10.69
C GLN A 374 19.82 2.76 -10.03
N VAL A 375 19.61 4.00 -10.46
CA VAL A 375 18.55 4.86 -9.97
C VAL A 375 17.85 5.56 -11.14
N PHE A 376 16.53 5.66 -11.06
CA PHE A 376 15.72 6.46 -11.96
C PHE A 376 15.19 7.69 -11.22
N THR A 377 15.40 8.85 -11.80
CA THR A 377 14.93 10.12 -11.28
C THR A 377 13.73 10.58 -12.11
N ILE A 378 12.57 10.72 -11.47
CA ILE A 378 11.33 11.16 -12.09
C ILE A 378 11.12 12.62 -11.71
N ASP A 379 11.18 13.49 -12.70
CA ASP A 379 10.98 14.92 -12.57
C ASP A 379 9.59 15.27 -13.11
N THR A 380 8.69 15.66 -12.22
CA THR A 380 7.33 16.07 -12.60
C THR A 380 7.24 17.59 -12.58
N ARG A 381 6.77 18.17 -13.68
CA ARG A 381 6.48 19.59 -13.82
C ARG A 381 5.00 19.77 -14.17
N ILE A 382 4.30 20.57 -13.37
CA ILE A 382 2.89 20.89 -13.58
C ILE A 382 2.79 22.38 -13.84
N ILE A 383 2.34 22.71 -15.04
CA ILE A 383 2.21 24.06 -15.56
C ILE A 383 0.72 24.39 -15.51
N VAL A 384 0.35 25.40 -14.72
CA VAL A 384 -1.05 25.87 -14.67
C VAL A 384 -1.17 27.02 -15.66
N GLU A 385 -2.03 26.86 -16.66
CA GLU A 385 -2.21 27.83 -17.75
C GLU A 385 -3.39 28.76 -17.48
N SER A 386 -4.44 28.27 -16.82
CA SER A 386 -5.61 29.08 -16.46
C SER A 386 -6.27 28.62 -15.17
N ALA A 387 -6.90 29.58 -14.49
CA ALA A 387 -7.71 29.36 -13.30
C ALA A 387 -9.01 30.17 -13.40
N ILE A 388 -10.15 29.50 -13.55
CA ILE A 388 -11.47 30.13 -13.76
C ILE A 388 -12.29 30.03 -12.48
N GLU A 389 -12.85 31.14 -12.01
CA GLU A 389 -13.83 31.13 -10.91
C GLU A 389 -15.21 30.76 -11.46
N THR A 390 -15.75 29.60 -11.05
CA THR A 390 -17.15 29.27 -11.30
C THR A 390 -18.02 29.99 -10.28
N VAL A 391 -18.50 31.19 -10.60
CA VAL A 391 -19.49 31.92 -9.81
C VAL A 391 -20.88 31.52 -10.29
N ASN A 392 -21.52 30.60 -9.55
CA ASN A 392 -22.94 30.19 -9.66
C ASN A 392 -23.41 29.59 -11.00
N GLN A 393 -24.41 28.71 -10.93
CA GLN A 393 -24.87 27.88 -12.06
C GLN A 393 -25.70 28.63 -13.13
N ASP A 394 -25.90 29.96 -13.01
CA ASP A 394 -26.80 30.72 -13.90
C ASP A 394 -26.24 32.06 -14.42
N ASP A 395 -24.97 32.41 -14.16
CA ASP A 395 -24.34 33.63 -14.70
C ASP A 395 -23.14 33.32 -15.61
N GLU A 396 -23.00 34.09 -16.68
CA GLU A 396 -21.96 33.92 -17.72
C GLU A 396 -20.56 33.75 -17.11
N SER A 397 -19.84 32.72 -17.56
CA SER A 397 -18.48 32.43 -17.14
C SER A 397 -17.54 33.59 -17.51
N ILE A 398 -17.11 34.36 -16.52
CA ILE A 398 -16.14 35.44 -16.75
C ILE A 398 -14.73 34.84 -16.73
N GLU A 399 -14.10 34.71 -17.91
CA GLU A 399 -12.67 34.42 -18.04
C GLU A 399 -11.86 35.64 -17.57
N GLN A 400 -11.59 35.74 -16.27
CA GLN A 400 -10.58 36.66 -15.78
C GLN A 400 -9.23 35.95 -15.68
N PRO A 401 -8.12 36.56 -16.16
CA PRO A 401 -6.78 36.02 -15.97
C PRO A 401 -6.43 36.09 -14.48
N VAL A 402 -6.69 35.01 -13.75
CA VAL A 402 -6.35 34.91 -12.34
C VAL A 402 -4.83 34.78 -12.23
N GLU A 403 -4.20 35.73 -11.53
CA GLU A 403 -2.82 35.64 -11.12
C GLU A 403 -2.63 34.39 -10.23
N ILE A 404 -1.81 33.44 -10.69
CA ILE A 404 -1.63 32.16 -9.99
C ILE A 404 -0.76 32.39 -8.76
N THR A 405 -1.43 32.52 -7.61
CA THR A 405 -0.77 32.77 -6.32
C THR A 405 -0.14 31.48 -5.77
N ARG A 406 0.88 31.64 -4.90
CA ARG A 406 1.47 30.50 -4.16
C ARG A 406 0.42 29.68 -3.41
N ASP A 407 -0.64 30.31 -2.90
CA ASP A 407 -1.75 29.63 -2.21
C ASP A 407 -2.56 28.72 -3.14
N LEU A 408 -2.87 29.17 -4.36
CA LEU A 408 -3.54 28.34 -5.38
C LEU A 408 -2.70 27.10 -5.72
N MET A 409 -1.38 27.26 -5.77
CA MET A 409 -0.42 26.18 -6.03
C MET A 409 -0.33 25.18 -4.88
N PHE A 410 -0.38 25.61 -3.61
CA PHE A 410 -0.47 24.68 -2.48
C PHE A 410 -1.78 23.89 -2.45
N LYS A 411 -2.85 24.48 -2.98
CA LYS A 411 -4.14 23.81 -3.17
C LYS A 411 -4.14 22.85 -4.36
N LEU A 412 -3.12 22.85 -5.22
CA LEU A 412 -2.93 21.84 -6.25
C LEU A 412 -2.13 20.67 -5.66
N GLY A 413 -2.81 19.58 -5.31
CA GLY A 413 -2.20 18.40 -4.73
C GLY A 413 -1.70 17.42 -5.79
N ALA A 414 -0.40 17.17 -5.87
CA ALA A 414 0.19 16.15 -6.73
C ALA A 414 0.74 14.98 -5.90
N THR A 415 0.46 13.74 -6.31
CA THR A 415 1.02 12.54 -5.69
C THR A 415 1.33 11.49 -6.74
N ILE A 416 2.56 10.97 -6.78
CA ILE A 416 2.87 9.77 -7.55
C ILE A 416 2.62 8.55 -6.67
N ARG A 417 2.02 7.50 -7.23
CA ARG A 417 1.86 6.19 -6.61
C ARG A 417 2.20 5.08 -7.60
N GLU A 418 2.44 3.90 -7.08
CA GLU A 418 2.56 2.67 -7.87
C GLU A 418 1.17 2.25 -8.36
N GLN A 419 1.06 1.71 -9.58
CA GLN A 419 -0.20 1.13 -10.04
C GLN A 419 -0.53 -0.11 -9.20
N ASN A 420 -1.79 -0.22 -8.76
CA ASN A 420 -2.35 -1.33 -7.96
C ASN A 420 -1.70 -1.62 -6.60
N SER A 421 -0.84 -0.74 -6.09
CA SER A 421 -0.29 -0.84 -4.73
C SER A 421 -1.11 -0.04 -3.72
N ASN A 422 -1.27 -0.59 -2.51
CA ASN A 422 -1.80 0.12 -1.34
C ASN A 422 -0.72 0.98 -0.64
N SER A 423 0.50 1.06 -1.19
CA SER A 423 1.56 1.93 -0.67
C SER A 423 1.25 3.40 -1.05
N TYR A 424 0.99 4.23 -0.04
CA TYR A 424 0.45 5.59 -0.25
C TYR A 424 1.49 6.71 -0.33
N LEU A 425 2.80 6.40 -0.36
CA LEU A 425 3.82 7.43 -0.08
C LEU A 425 5.00 7.36 -1.04
N LEU A 426 4.93 8.13 -2.12
CA LEU A 426 6.10 8.45 -2.96
C LEU A 426 6.28 9.96 -3.23
N SER A 427 5.59 10.87 -2.52
CA SER A 427 5.74 12.31 -2.78
C SER A 427 6.75 12.99 -1.86
N SER A 428 7.72 13.68 -2.46
CA SER A 428 8.47 14.78 -1.87
C SER A 428 7.59 16.04 -1.81
N ARG A 429 7.95 17.04 -0.97
CA ARG A 429 7.26 18.34 -0.99
C ARG A 429 7.56 19.05 -2.32
N PRO A 430 6.56 19.53 -3.05
CA PRO A 430 6.80 20.25 -4.30
C PRO A 430 7.53 21.56 -4.07
N ASN A 431 8.46 21.87 -4.96
CA ASN A 431 9.05 23.20 -5.11
C ASN A 431 8.19 24.03 -6.07
N ILE A 432 8.13 25.34 -5.83
CA ILE A 432 7.33 26.29 -6.61
C ILE A 432 8.26 27.37 -7.14
N GLU A 433 8.47 27.37 -8.45
CA GLU A 433 9.24 28.40 -9.14
C GLU A 433 8.51 28.81 -10.43
N ASN A 434 8.39 30.12 -10.68
CA ASN A 434 7.85 30.68 -11.92
C ASN A 434 6.53 30.04 -12.42
N ASN A 435 5.56 29.85 -11.53
CA ASN A 435 4.25 29.27 -11.86
C ASN A 435 4.28 27.79 -12.29
N ILE A 436 5.35 27.07 -11.94
CA ILE A 436 5.51 25.65 -12.20
C ILE A 436 5.61 24.92 -10.87
N LEU A 437 4.72 23.95 -10.64
CA LEU A 437 4.88 22.99 -9.56
C LEU A 437 5.88 21.94 -10.01
N SER A 438 7.03 21.86 -9.37
CA SER A 438 8.02 20.83 -9.68
C SER A 438 8.32 19.96 -8.48
N PHE A 439 8.45 18.67 -8.69
CA PHE A 439 9.00 17.79 -7.67
C PHE A 439 9.75 16.66 -8.33
N GLN A 440 10.81 16.26 -7.65
CA GLN A 440 11.69 15.20 -8.07
C GLN A 440 11.50 14.00 -7.15
N LYS A 441 11.43 12.82 -7.76
CA LYS A 441 11.37 11.55 -7.06
C LYS A 441 12.43 10.60 -7.57
N VAL A 442 13.22 10.11 -6.64
CA VAL A 442 14.26 9.11 -6.88
C VAL A 442 13.68 7.71 -6.61
N VAL A 443 13.85 6.79 -7.57
CA VAL A 443 13.40 5.40 -7.52
C VAL A 443 14.60 4.48 -7.72
N THR A 444 14.88 3.61 -6.75
CA THR A 444 15.97 2.63 -6.86
C THR A 444 15.58 1.47 -7.76
N HIS A 445 16.57 0.72 -8.28
CA HIS A 445 16.31 -0.49 -9.06
C HIS A 445 15.37 -1.48 -8.33
N GLU A 446 15.57 -1.71 -7.04
CA GLU A 446 14.72 -2.62 -6.24
C GLU A 446 13.25 -2.14 -6.18
N GLN A 447 13.02 -0.82 -6.04
CA GLN A 447 11.68 -0.23 -6.04
C GLN A 447 11.03 -0.31 -7.43
N PHE A 448 11.83 -0.10 -8.48
CA PHE A 448 11.37 -0.27 -9.86
C PHE A 448 10.91 -1.71 -10.14
N LEU A 449 11.62 -2.73 -9.63
CA LEU A 449 11.22 -4.13 -9.82
C LEU A 449 9.89 -4.48 -9.11
N LYS A 450 9.51 -3.75 -8.07
CA LYS A 450 8.23 -3.92 -7.37
C LYS A 450 7.06 -3.25 -8.09
N THR A 451 7.34 -2.41 -9.09
CA THR A 451 6.37 -1.53 -9.77
C THR A 451 6.23 -1.85 -11.25
N VAL A 452 6.20 -3.14 -11.58
CA VAL A 452 6.15 -3.66 -12.96
C VAL A 452 4.92 -3.17 -13.74
N GLU A 453 3.82 -2.89 -13.06
CA GLU A 453 2.57 -2.41 -13.68
C GLU A 453 2.61 -0.92 -14.04
N GLY A 454 3.61 -0.19 -13.53
CA GLY A 454 3.83 1.24 -13.81
C GLY A 454 3.46 2.15 -12.66
N TYR A 455 3.44 3.44 -12.96
CA TYR A 455 3.20 4.54 -12.03
C TYR A 455 1.94 5.29 -12.40
N GLN A 456 1.36 5.97 -11.42
CA GLN A 456 0.23 6.85 -11.62
C GLN A 456 0.44 8.15 -10.85
N LEU A 457 0.51 9.25 -11.58
CA LEU A 457 0.41 10.58 -11.01
C LEU A 457 -1.06 10.91 -10.78
N ARG A 458 -1.41 11.23 -9.54
CA ARG A 458 -2.71 11.75 -9.14
C ARG A 458 -2.59 13.24 -8.91
N LEU A 459 -3.33 14.01 -9.69
CA LEU A 459 -3.44 15.46 -9.53
C LEU A 459 -4.81 15.79 -8.95
N LYS A 460 -4.86 16.71 -7.98
CA LYS A 460 -6.09 17.13 -7.29
C LYS A 460 -6.15 18.64 -7.21
N ASN A 461 -7.34 19.19 -7.41
CA ASN A 461 -7.59 20.60 -7.17
C ASN A 461 -8.33 20.81 -5.85
N LEU A 462 -7.76 21.56 -4.92
CA LEU A 462 -8.38 21.93 -3.64
C LEU A 462 -8.84 23.39 -3.62
N SER A 463 -8.77 24.07 -4.77
CA SER A 463 -9.14 25.47 -4.91
C SER A 463 -10.59 25.62 -5.33
N LEU A 464 -11.16 26.81 -5.11
CA LEU A 464 -12.49 27.18 -5.59
C LEU A 464 -12.51 27.55 -7.09
N LYS A 465 -11.37 27.45 -7.76
CA LYS A 465 -11.21 27.78 -9.17
C LYS A 465 -11.04 26.50 -9.96
N GLN A 466 -11.67 26.40 -11.11
CA GLN A 466 -11.33 25.35 -12.07
C GLN A 466 -9.93 25.61 -12.60
N LEU A 467 -9.08 24.60 -12.58
CA LEU A 467 -7.68 24.73 -13.00
C LEU A 467 -7.45 23.91 -14.26
N SER A 468 -6.81 24.51 -15.26
CA SER A 468 -6.32 23.78 -16.42
C SER A 468 -4.89 24.15 -16.79
N GLY A 469 -4.21 23.21 -17.45
CA GLY A 469 -2.84 23.36 -17.88
C GLY A 469 -2.24 22.04 -18.34
N GLU A 470 -0.93 21.88 -18.18
CA GLU A 470 -0.16 20.74 -18.70
C GLU A 470 0.64 20.05 -17.58
N VAL A 471 0.64 18.71 -17.59
CA VAL A 471 1.58 17.88 -16.84
C VAL A 471 2.67 17.39 -17.77
N GLN A 472 3.92 17.62 -17.37
CA GLN A 472 5.12 17.10 -18.01
C GLN A 472 5.86 16.18 -17.04
N ILE A 473 6.22 14.98 -17.49
CA ILE A 473 7.03 14.03 -16.71
C ILE A 473 8.28 13.71 -17.52
N ASP A 474 9.42 14.05 -16.93
CA ASP A 474 10.75 13.76 -17.46
C ASP A 474 11.38 12.65 -16.59
N VAL A 475 12.10 11.73 -17.20
CA VAL A 475 12.81 10.64 -16.51
C VAL A 475 14.29 10.72 -16.84
N SER A 476 15.11 10.72 -15.81
CA SER A 476 16.57 10.82 -15.90
C SER A 476 17.24 9.58 -15.29
N PHE A 477 18.29 9.08 -15.95
CA PHE A 477 19.10 7.95 -15.48
C PHE A 477 20.50 7.99 -16.13
N GLN A 478 21.43 7.19 -15.62
CA GLN A 478 22.76 7.05 -16.22
C GLN A 478 22.73 6.09 -17.41
N LEU A 479 23.27 6.53 -18.54
CA LEU A 479 23.53 5.74 -19.73
C LEU A 479 24.94 6.05 -20.22
N ASN A 480 25.79 5.02 -20.37
CA ASN A 480 27.21 5.18 -20.72
C ASN A 480 27.97 6.20 -19.84
N ASN A 481 27.75 6.18 -18.52
CA ASN A 481 28.32 7.13 -17.55
C ASN A 481 27.90 8.60 -17.74
N GLU A 482 26.87 8.87 -18.55
CA GLU A 482 26.29 10.19 -18.73
C GLU A 482 24.81 10.19 -18.30
N THR A 483 24.37 11.28 -17.68
CA THR A 483 22.95 11.45 -17.34
C THR A 483 22.16 11.75 -18.61
N VAL A 484 21.23 10.88 -18.97
CA VAL A 484 20.26 11.11 -20.04
C VAL A 484 18.90 11.43 -19.44
N THR A 485 18.18 12.40 -20.03
CA THR A 485 16.84 12.81 -19.61
C THR A 485 15.88 12.73 -20.79
N HIS A 486 14.73 12.08 -20.58
CA HIS A 486 13.71 11.92 -21.61
C HIS A 486 12.34 12.35 -21.10
N ARG A 487 11.60 13.11 -21.91
CA ARG A 487 10.19 13.41 -21.65
C ARG A 487 9.34 12.21 -22.00
N ILE A 488 8.70 11.62 -21.00
CA ILE A 488 7.88 10.41 -21.16
C ILE A 488 6.38 10.71 -21.20
N LEU A 489 5.95 11.86 -20.69
CA LEU A 489 4.55 12.26 -20.67
C LEU A 489 4.46 13.79 -20.84
N THR A 490 3.58 14.20 -21.75
CA THR A 490 3.04 15.56 -21.88
C THR A 490 1.53 15.38 -22.04
N GLN A 491 0.74 15.84 -21.08
CA GLN A 491 -0.72 15.71 -21.15
C GLN A 491 -1.41 16.88 -20.45
N SER A 492 -2.44 17.42 -21.10
CA SER A 492 -3.27 18.47 -20.52
C SER A 492 -4.18 17.94 -19.41
N PHE A 493 -4.44 18.79 -18.42
CA PHE A 493 -5.37 18.53 -17.34
C PHE A 493 -6.45 19.59 -17.25
N ASN A 494 -7.63 19.19 -16.78
CA ASN A 494 -8.72 20.10 -16.49
C ASN A 494 -9.43 19.60 -15.23
N LEU A 495 -9.24 20.33 -14.12
CA LEU A 495 -9.71 19.95 -12.80
C LEU A 495 -10.80 20.92 -12.36
N ALA A 496 -12.00 20.38 -12.11
CA ALA A 496 -13.12 21.15 -11.59
C ALA A 496 -12.76 21.91 -10.30
N ALA A 497 -13.45 23.03 -10.06
CA ALA A 497 -13.38 23.73 -8.78
C ALA A 497 -13.94 22.86 -7.64
N LEU A 498 -13.37 22.97 -6.44
CA LEU A 498 -13.97 22.46 -5.22
C LEU A 498 -15.10 23.41 -4.79
N GLY A 499 -16.31 22.90 -4.56
CA GLY A 499 -17.43 23.73 -4.13
C GLY A 499 -17.16 24.39 -2.77
N GLU A 500 -17.75 25.56 -2.51
CA GLU A 500 -17.55 26.28 -1.24
C GLU A 500 -17.97 25.50 0.01
N TYR A 501 -18.94 24.59 -0.15
CA TYR A 501 -19.48 23.71 0.88
C TYR A 501 -18.73 22.36 0.98
N ASP A 502 -17.76 22.11 0.10
CA ASP A 502 -16.99 20.87 -0.02
C ASP A 502 -15.58 20.98 0.60
N ARG A 503 -15.31 22.02 1.41
CA ARG A 503 -13.99 22.25 2.03
C ARG A 503 -14.05 22.13 3.55
N MET A 504 -13.10 21.39 4.12
CA MET A 504 -12.71 21.53 5.52
C MET A 504 -11.31 22.17 5.57
N GLN A 505 -11.21 23.35 6.17
CA GLN A 505 -9.95 24.08 6.30
C GLN A 505 -9.55 24.16 7.77
N ILE A 506 -8.33 23.71 8.06
CA ILE A 506 -7.67 24.03 9.33
C ILE A 506 -6.91 25.34 9.12
N CYS A 507 -7.42 26.43 9.68
CA CYS A 507 -6.85 27.76 9.58
C CYS A 507 -6.05 28.10 10.84
N GLN A 508 -4.82 28.57 10.66
CA GLN A 508 -4.04 29.21 11.71
C GLN A 508 -4.35 30.71 11.69
N ARG A 509 -4.70 31.28 12.83
CA ARG A 509 -4.96 32.72 12.99
C ARG A 509 -3.78 33.41 13.67
N ASN A 510 -3.49 34.67 13.30
CA ASN A 510 -2.57 35.52 14.04
C ASN A 510 -3.24 36.03 15.33
N GLU A 511 -2.46 36.73 16.17
CA GLU A 511 -2.96 37.35 17.41
C GLU A 511 -4.06 38.40 17.16
N ALA A 512 -4.14 38.95 15.94
CA ALA A 512 -5.21 39.85 15.49
C ALA A 512 -6.48 39.10 15.00
N GLY A 513 -6.48 37.77 14.98
CA GLY A 513 -7.61 36.94 14.55
C GLY A 513 -7.72 36.71 13.05
N GLU A 514 -6.78 37.20 12.25
CA GLU A 514 -6.72 37.03 10.80
C GLU A 514 -6.10 35.69 10.42
N ILE A 515 -6.64 35.03 9.40
CA ILE A 515 -6.14 33.74 8.92
C ILE A 515 -4.82 33.95 8.17
N ILE A 516 -3.73 33.38 8.69
CA ILE A 516 -2.38 33.52 8.12
C ILE A 516 -2.01 32.37 7.19
N ALA A 517 -2.54 31.17 7.44
CA ALA A 517 -2.34 29.97 6.63
C ALA A 517 -3.50 28.99 6.85
N GLY A 518 -3.93 28.30 5.80
CA GLY A 518 -5.00 27.30 5.87
C GLY A 518 -4.63 26.02 5.14
N ASN A 519 -4.62 24.89 5.85
CA ASN A 519 -4.51 23.59 5.21
C ASN A 519 -5.92 23.08 4.90
N THR A 520 -6.28 23.03 3.62
CA THR A 520 -7.50 22.33 3.18
C THR A 520 -7.25 20.83 3.32
N ILE A 521 -8.01 20.15 4.18
CA ILE A 521 -7.91 18.70 4.35
C ILE A 521 -8.96 18.04 3.45
N LEU A 522 -8.52 17.23 2.49
CA LEU A 522 -9.37 16.20 1.91
C LEU A 522 -9.17 14.89 2.66
N GLY A 523 -10.24 14.39 3.27
CA GLY A 523 -10.26 13.02 3.75
C GLY A 523 -10.22 12.06 2.56
N THR A 524 -9.26 11.13 2.54
CA THR A 524 -9.32 9.94 1.67
C THR A 524 -9.57 8.70 2.52
N THR A 525 -10.46 7.81 2.06
CA THR A 525 -10.18 6.37 2.19
C THR A 525 -10.75 5.59 1.02
N SER A 526 -9.93 4.65 0.57
CA SER A 526 -10.23 3.54 -0.31
C SER A 526 -11.62 2.97 -0.10
N GLN A 527 -12.36 2.78 -1.19
CA GLN A 527 -13.35 1.73 -1.24
C GLN A 527 -12.61 0.41 -1.04
N ALA A 528 -12.80 -0.22 0.12
CA ALA A 528 -12.66 -1.66 0.19
C ALA A 528 -13.83 -2.22 -0.63
N ILE A 529 -13.52 -2.74 -1.82
CA ILE A 529 -14.43 -3.53 -2.65
C ILE A 529 -14.75 -4.82 -1.90
#